data_AF-B3GYW0-F1
#
_entry.id   AF-B3GYW0-F1
#
_cell.length_a   1.000
_cell.length_b   1.000
_cell.length_c   1.000
_cell.angle_alpha   90.00
_cell.angle_beta   90.00
_cell.angle_gamma   90.00
#
_symmetry.space_group_name_H-M   'P 1'
#
loop_
_entity.id
_entity.type
_entity.pdbx_description
1 polymer ?
#
loop_
_entity_poly.entity_id
_entity_poly.type
_entity_poly.pdbx_seq_one_letter_code
_entity_poly.pdbx_strand_id
1 'polypeptide(L)'
;MKNVKLMPMLMAGIVTFSSFSWATVEKPFPNRSTNIAAKTTASVLSQAEIDSLRYMREEEKLAHDVYIHLYNRWKTPVFLNIAHAEKIHTQAVANLLHHYQVTDSIPNETGKFNHPELQKLYNQLIQQGEKSLMEALKVGMLIEDLDIADLQKAQQSVTQNDIKMIYQFLEKGSRNHLRGFYRNLRQIGGDYQPQYITSAYFNQIVSSRMERGRSF
;
A
#
# COMPACT_ATOMS: atom_id res chain seq x y z
N MET A 1 72.88 39.71 -26.82
CA MET A 1 71.71 40.27 -27.52
C MET A 1 70.74 40.82 -26.47
N LYS A 2 70.40 42.09 -26.67
CA LYS A 2 69.46 43.03 -26.02
C LYS A 2 68.64 42.65 -24.76
N ASN A 3 68.71 43.63 -23.84
CA ASN A 3 68.10 43.86 -22.53
C ASN A 3 66.56 44.08 -22.48
N VAL A 4 66.10 44.16 -21.21
CA VAL A 4 65.02 45.00 -20.59
C VAL A 4 63.69 44.25 -20.30
N LYS A 5 63.28 43.96 -19.05
CA LYS A 5 62.76 44.76 -17.89
C LYS A 5 61.28 45.17 -18.00
N LEU A 6 60.59 45.10 -16.85
CA LEU A 6 59.32 45.75 -16.41
C LEU A 6 57.95 45.05 -16.62
N MET A 7 57.30 44.69 -15.50
CA MET A 7 55.86 44.92 -15.21
C MET A 7 55.62 46.45 -15.07
N PRO A 8 54.38 47.04 -15.17
CA PRO A 8 53.08 46.54 -14.67
C PRO A 8 51.86 46.90 -15.56
N MET A 9 50.64 46.55 -15.13
CA MET A 9 49.52 47.50 -14.86
C MET A 9 48.15 46.80 -14.81
N LEU A 10 47.35 47.20 -13.81
CA LEU A 10 45.98 46.81 -13.53
C LEU A 10 45.01 47.15 -14.68
N MET A 11 43.94 46.35 -14.81
CA MET A 11 42.61 46.88 -15.10
C MET A 11 41.57 46.09 -14.29
N ALA A 12 40.84 46.82 -13.45
CA ALA A 12 39.73 46.33 -12.65
C ALA A 12 38.51 46.11 -13.56
N GLY A 13 37.98 44.89 -13.56
CA GLY A 13 36.68 44.56 -14.15
C GLY A 13 35.75 44.08 -13.04
N ILE A 14 34.84 44.96 -12.62
CA ILE A 14 33.73 44.67 -11.70
C ILE A 14 32.80 43.69 -12.41
N VAL A 15 32.71 42.45 -11.91
CA VAL A 15 31.65 41.51 -12.30
C VAL A 15 30.56 41.62 -11.25
N THR A 16 29.47 42.30 -11.58
CA THR A 16 28.25 42.31 -10.78
C THR A 16 27.57 40.94 -10.88
N PHE A 17 27.53 40.20 -9.78
CA PHE A 17 26.65 39.05 -9.62
C PHE A 17 25.20 39.55 -9.54
N SER A 18 24.41 39.32 -10.60
CA SER A 18 22.95 39.39 -10.50
C SER A 18 22.45 38.08 -9.89
N SER A 19 22.08 38.10 -8.61
CA SER A 19 21.35 37.03 -7.97
C SER A 19 19.92 36.98 -8.53
N PHE A 20 19.62 35.93 -9.29
CA PHE A 20 18.25 35.61 -9.68
C PHE A 20 17.54 34.91 -8.51
N SER A 21 16.79 35.68 -7.72
CA SER A 21 15.77 35.16 -6.81
C SER A 21 14.48 34.90 -7.58
N TRP A 22 14.04 33.65 -7.65
CA TRP A 22 12.65 33.32 -7.93
C TRP A 22 11.92 33.12 -6.60
N ALA A 23 11.67 34.22 -5.90
CA ALA A 23 10.60 34.27 -4.93
C ALA A 23 9.33 34.68 -5.70
N THR A 24 8.43 33.74 -5.94
CA THR A 24 7.09 34.07 -6.43
C THR A 24 6.31 34.76 -5.32
N VAL A 25 6.03 36.04 -5.55
CA VAL A 25 5.08 36.85 -4.80
C VAL A 25 3.68 36.27 -5.00
N GLU A 26 3.13 35.61 -3.99
CA GLU A 26 1.68 35.38 -3.93
C GLU A 26 0.99 36.67 -3.48
N LYS A 27 0.03 37.13 -4.30
CA LYS A 27 -0.84 38.26 -3.96
C LYS A 27 -1.82 37.84 -2.85
N PRO A 28 -2.15 38.72 -1.89
CA PRO A 28 -3.09 38.39 -0.83
C PRO A 28 -4.52 38.31 -1.39
N PHE A 29 -5.16 37.15 -1.21
CA PHE A 29 -6.59 37.00 -1.44
C PHE A 29 -7.37 37.85 -0.41
N PRO A 30 -8.47 38.51 -0.81
CA PRO A 30 -9.26 39.33 0.10
C PRO A 30 -9.92 38.48 1.19
N ASN A 31 -9.74 38.92 2.43
CA ASN A 31 -10.29 38.35 3.65
C ASN A 31 -11.83 38.39 3.62
N ARG A 32 -12.47 37.23 3.43
CA ARG A 32 -13.87 37.04 3.78
C ARG A 32 -13.92 36.33 5.13
N SER A 33 -14.10 37.13 6.18
CA SER A 33 -14.40 36.69 7.53
C SER A 33 -15.75 35.97 7.53
N THR A 34 -15.77 34.67 7.23
CA THR A 34 -16.84 33.77 7.63
C THR A 34 -16.26 32.78 8.61
N ASN A 35 -16.51 33.08 9.89
CA ASN A 35 -16.36 32.15 10.99
C ASN A 35 -17.29 30.96 10.73
N ILE A 36 -16.78 29.93 10.07
CA ILE A 36 -17.34 28.58 10.16
C ILE A 36 -16.16 27.71 10.56
N ALA A 37 -15.91 27.63 11.87
CA ALA A 37 -15.32 26.44 12.44
C ALA A 37 -16.29 25.28 12.17
N ALA A 38 -16.25 24.75 10.95
CA ALA A 38 -16.77 23.44 10.66
C ALA A 38 -15.84 22.49 11.40
N LYS A 39 -16.13 22.27 12.68
CA LYS A 39 -15.76 21.04 13.35
C LYS A 39 -16.40 19.96 12.50
N THR A 40 -15.66 19.42 11.54
CA THR A 40 -15.99 18.17 10.87
C THR A 40 -16.02 17.16 11.99
N THR A 41 -17.20 16.97 12.57
CA THR A 41 -17.48 15.80 13.38
C THR A 41 -17.26 14.66 12.41
N ALA A 42 -16.13 13.95 12.55
CA ALA A 42 -15.98 12.63 11.93
C ALA A 42 -17.31 11.91 12.19
N SER A 43 -17.99 11.51 11.13
CA SER A 43 -19.24 10.78 11.28
C SER A 43 -18.92 9.57 12.17
N VAL A 44 -19.70 9.40 13.24
CA VAL A 44 -19.48 8.29 14.16
C VAL A 44 -19.66 7.01 13.36
N LEU A 45 -18.62 6.18 13.34
CA LEU A 45 -18.68 4.87 12.68
C LEU A 45 -19.67 3.98 13.41
N SER A 46 -20.38 3.17 12.64
CA SER A 46 -21.10 2.03 13.20
C SER A 46 -20.11 1.01 13.76
N GLN A 47 -20.56 0.16 14.70
CA GLN A 47 -19.71 -0.92 15.22
C GLN A 47 -19.24 -1.86 14.09
N ALA A 48 -20.09 -2.12 13.10
CA ALA A 48 -19.74 -2.93 11.94
C ALA A 48 -18.60 -2.31 11.10
N GLU A 49 -18.57 -0.99 10.93
CA GLU A 49 -17.46 -0.30 10.24
C GLU A 49 -16.18 -0.33 11.07
N ILE A 50 -16.27 -0.19 12.40
CA ILE A 50 -15.12 -0.31 13.31
C ILE A 50 -14.52 -1.72 13.23
N ASP A 51 -15.36 -2.75 13.30
CA ASP A 51 -14.93 -4.14 13.25
C ASP A 51 -14.32 -4.46 11.88
N SER A 52 -14.94 -3.97 10.79
CA SER A 52 -14.42 -4.09 9.43
C SER A 52 -13.04 -3.46 9.28
N LEU A 53 -12.83 -2.24 9.79
CA LEU A 53 -11.51 -1.60 9.74
C LEU A 53 -10.46 -2.36 10.53
N ARG A 54 -10.80 -2.87 11.72
CA ARG A 54 -9.88 -3.65 12.55
C ARG A 54 -9.51 -4.98 11.90
N TYR A 55 -10.47 -5.64 11.25
CA TYR A 55 -10.23 -6.88 10.52
C TYR A 55 -9.29 -6.64 9.34
N MET A 56 -9.64 -5.71 8.44
CA MET A 56 -8.80 -5.37 7.28
C MET A 56 -7.40 -4.91 7.70
N ARG A 57 -7.28 -4.18 8.81
CA ARG A 57 -5.98 -3.76 9.37
C ARG A 57 -5.09 -4.96 9.71
N GLU A 58 -5.65 -6.03 10.27
CA GLU A 58 -4.91 -7.26 10.59
C GLU A 58 -4.72 -8.19 9.39
N GLU A 59 -5.67 -8.25 8.47
CA GLU A 59 -5.58 -9.07 7.25
C GLU A 59 -4.44 -8.57 6.33
N GLU A 60 -4.34 -7.26 6.11
CA GLU A 60 -3.23 -6.65 5.38
C GLU A 60 -1.88 -6.88 6.06
N LYS A 61 -1.85 -6.88 7.41
CA LYS A 61 -0.65 -7.26 8.16
C LYS A 61 -0.33 -8.75 7.98
N LEU A 62 -1.32 -9.63 7.91
CA LEU A 62 -1.12 -11.06 7.65
C LEU A 62 -0.47 -11.27 6.30
N ALA A 63 -0.98 -10.61 5.25
CA ALA A 63 -0.37 -10.64 3.93
C ALA A 63 1.10 -10.18 3.98
N HIS A 64 1.37 -9.01 4.55
CA HIS A 64 2.72 -8.48 4.75
C HIS A 64 3.64 -9.49 5.46
N ASP A 65 3.23 -9.99 6.62
CA ASP A 65 4.07 -10.84 7.47
C ASP A 65 4.37 -12.18 6.80
N VAL A 66 3.37 -12.80 6.15
CA VAL A 66 3.56 -14.04 5.39
C VAL A 66 4.53 -13.81 4.24
N TYR A 67 4.40 -12.72 3.50
CA TYR A 67 5.26 -12.43 2.34
C TYR A 67 6.70 -12.12 2.74
N ILE A 68 6.92 -11.39 3.84
CA ILE A 68 8.27 -11.20 4.37
C ILE A 68 8.89 -12.53 4.79
N HIS A 69 8.13 -13.40 5.46
CA HIS A 69 8.61 -14.73 5.86
C HIS A 69 8.99 -15.58 4.63
N LEU A 70 8.10 -15.68 3.65
CA LEU A 70 8.33 -16.47 2.44
C LEU A 70 9.42 -15.88 1.54
N TYR A 71 9.59 -14.57 1.51
CA TYR A 71 10.76 -13.95 0.87
C TYR A 71 12.05 -14.38 1.56
N ASN A 72 12.09 -14.37 2.89
CA ASN A 72 13.28 -14.79 3.63
C ASN A 72 13.64 -16.25 3.36
N ARG A 73 12.64 -17.11 3.19
CA ARG A 73 12.82 -18.53 2.87
C ARG A 73 13.26 -18.78 1.42
N TRP A 74 12.57 -18.18 0.46
CA TRP A 74 12.68 -18.54 -0.97
C TRP A 74 13.43 -17.52 -1.84
N LYS A 75 13.71 -16.32 -1.31
CA LYS A 75 14.40 -15.22 -2.01
C LYS A 75 13.79 -14.87 -3.38
N THR A 76 12.49 -15.11 -3.55
CA THR A 76 11.77 -14.80 -4.79
C THR A 76 11.24 -13.37 -4.74
N PRO A 77 11.63 -12.47 -5.68
CA PRO A 77 11.33 -11.03 -5.59
C PRO A 77 9.85 -10.66 -5.49
N VAL A 78 8.94 -11.50 -6.02
CA VAL A 78 7.49 -11.24 -5.97
C VAL A 78 7.00 -11.05 -4.53
N PHE A 79 7.48 -11.87 -3.58
CA PHE A 79 7.09 -11.76 -2.18
C PHE A 79 7.54 -10.43 -1.57
N LEU A 80 8.79 -10.00 -1.79
CA LEU A 80 9.28 -8.75 -1.22
C LEU A 80 8.57 -7.53 -1.81
N ASN A 81 8.38 -7.52 -3.13
CA ASN A 81 7.74 -6.40 -3.81
C ASN A 81 6.28 -6.22 -3.36
N ILE A 82 5.55 -7.32 -3.19
CA ILE A 82 4.17 -7.30 -2.72
C ILE A 82 4.11 -6.97 -1.23
N ALA A 83 4.99 -7.51 -0.38
CA ALA A 83 5.09 -7.11 1.03
C ALA A 83 5.26 -5.58 1.20
N HIS A 84 6.04 -4.93 0.33
CA HIS A 84 6.14 -3.47 0.35
C HIS A 84 4.83 -2.75 0.02
N ALA A 85 4.00 -3.33 -0.86
CA ALA A 85 2.66 -2.82 -1.15
C ALA A 85 1.71 -3.03 0.05
N GLU A 86 1.76 -4.19 0.71
CA GLU A 86 0.92 -4.45 1.89
C GLU A 86 1.25 -3.52 3.07
N LYS A 87 2.51 -3.08 3.17
CA LYS A 87 2.86 -2.02 4.12
C LYS A 87 2.12 -0.71 3.84
N ILE A 88 1.87 -0.40 2.56
CA ILE A 88 1.09 0.79 2.17
C ILE A 88 -0.40 0.58 2.47
N HIS A 89 -0.94 -0.60 2.17
CA HIS A 89 -2.33 -0.95 2.46
C HIS A 89 -2.64 -0.88 3.96
N THR A 90 -1.83 -1.57 4.77
CA THR A 90 -2.03 -1.57 6.22
C THR A 90 -1.93 -0.15 6.80
N GLN A 91 -1.03 0.70 6.27
CA GLN A 91 -0.94 2.11 6.66
C GLN A 91 -2.18 2.92 6.23
N ALA A 92 -2.76 2.63 5.07
CA ALA A 92 -3.99 3.30 4.61
C ALA A 92 -5.16 3.02 5.57
N VAL A 93 -5.29 1.77 6.06
CA VAL A 93 -6.31 1.42 7.06
C VAL A 93 -5.99 2.06 8.43
N ALA A 94 -4.72 2.12 8.83
CA ALA A 94 -4.30 2.81 10.05
C ALA A 94 -4.68 4.30 10.04
N ASN A 95 -4.55 4.96 8.88
CA ASN A 95 -4.94 6.36 8.71
C ASN A 95 -6.45 6.55 8.89
N LEU A 96 -7.29 5.60 8.44
CA LEU A 96 -8.73 5.62 8.68
C LEU A 96 -9.05 5.43 10.17
N LEU A 97 -8.43 4.45 10.83
CA LEU A 97 -8.60 4.24 12.28
C LEU A 97 -8.26 5.51 13.07
N HIS A 98 -7.14 6.16 12.74
CA HIS A 98 -6.75 7.43 13.33
C HIS A 98 -7.75 8.56 13.01
N HIS A 99 -8.19 8.68 11.76
CA HIS A 99 -9.16 9.70 11.34
C HIS A 99 -10.47 9.63 12.15
N TYR A 100 -10.98 8.41 12.35
CA TYR A 100 -12.20 8.15 13.09
C TYR A 100 -11.99 8.00 14.61
N GLN A 101 -10.76 8.25 15.11
CA GLN A 101 -10.40 8.13 16.52
C GLN A 101 -10.69 6.74 17.10
N VAL A 102 -10.59 5.71 16.27
CA VAL A 102 -10.66 4.30 16.67
C VAL A 102 -9.27 3.86 17.11
N THR A 103 -9.16 3.30 18.31
CA THR A 103 -7.90 2.73 18.80
C THR A 103 -7.42 1.63 17.85
N ASP A 104 -6.22 1.80 17.28
CA ASP A 104 -5.48 0.75 16.59
C ASP A 104 -4.80 -0.13 17.64
N SER A 105 -5.25 -1.39 17.74
CA SER A 105 -4.74 -2.37 18.72
C SER A 105 -3.95 -3.49 18.05
N ILE A 106 -3.50 -3.29 16.81
CA ILE A 106 -2.72 -4.29 16.08
C ILE A 106 -1.44 -4.66 16.85
N PRO A 107 -1.12 -5.96 17.02
CA PRO A 107 0.12 -6.37 17.67
C PRO A 107 1.34 -5.93 16.86
N ASN A 108 2.40 -5.47 17.53
CA ASN A 108 3.62 -5.04 16.85
C ASN A 108 4.49 -6.22 16.39
N GLU A 109 4.35 -7.39 17.02
CA GLU A 109 5.15 -8.56 16.65
C GLU A 109 4.70 -9.16 15.31
N THR A 110 5.69 -9.54 14.49
CA THR A 110 5.45 -10.31 13.26
C THR A 110 4.74 -11.63 13.58
N GLY A 111 3.70 -11.95 12.81
CA GLY A 111 2.95 -13.19 12.95
C GLY A 111 2.02 -13.26 14.17
N LYS A 112 1.78 -12.11 14.84
CA LYS A 112 0.78 -11.97 15.91
C LYS A 112 -0.44 -11.16 15.46
N PHE A 113 -1.61 -11.66 15.82
CA PHE A 113 -2.93 -11.13 15.44
C PHE A 113 -3.90 -11.25 16.62
N ASN A 114 -4.79 -10.27 16.79
CA ASN A 114 -5.83 -10.34 17.80
C ASN A 114 -6.99 -11.24 17.34
N HIS A 115 -7.28 -11.25 16.04
CA HIS A 115 -8.29 -12.12 15.45
C HIS A 115 -7.81 -13.58 15.45
N PRO A 116 -8.41 -14.49 16.23
CA PRO A 116 -7.92 -15.87 16.35
C PRO A 116 -7.91 -16.63 15.02
N GLU A 117 -8.85 -16.32 14.13
CA GLU A 117 -8.93 -16.85 12.78
C GLU A 117 -7.75 -16.43 11.92
N LEU A 118 -7.32 -15.16 11.98
CA LEU A 118 -6.14 -14.67 11.26
C LEU A 118 -4.86 -15.26 11.87
N GLN A 119 -4.80 -15.41 13.19
CA GLN A 119 -3.68 -16.08 13.85
C GLN A 119 -3.53 -17.54 13.40
N LYS A 120 -4.65 -18.26 13.29
CA LYS A 120 -4.68 -19.64 12.79
C LYS A 120 -4.29 -19.70 11.32
N LEU A 121 -4.84 -18.80 10.51
CA LEU A 121 -4.55 -18.70 9.08
C LEU A 121 -3.07 -18.45 8.85
N TYR A 122 -2.46 -17.48 9.53
CA TYR A 122 -1.02 -17.21 9.46
C TYR A 122 -0.19 -18.49 9.68
N ASN A 123 -0.46 -19.21 10.77
CA ASN A 123 0.28 -20.44 11.09
C ASN A 123 0.15 -21.50 9.99
N GLN A 124 -1.05 -21.65 9.42
CA GLN A 124 -1.30 -22.60 8.32
C GLN A 124 -0.57 -22.20 7.04
N LEU A 125 -0.59 -20.91 6.68
CA LEU A 125 0.03 -20.38 5.48
C LEU A 125 1.56 -20.47 5.55
N ILE A 126 2.17 -20.19 6.71
CA ILE A 126 3.60 -20.40 6.91
C ILE A 126 3.95 -21.88 6.71
N GLN A 127 3.24 -22.78 7.39
CA GLN A 127 3.49 -24.22 7.28
C GLN A 127 3.33 -24.74 5.84
N GLN A 128 2.34 -24.23 5.09
CA GLN A 128 2.14 -24.59 3.69
C GLN A 128 3.26 -24.02 2.81
N GLY A 129 3.52 -22.72 2.92
CA GLY A 129 4.47 -22.01 2.06
C GLY A 129 5.92 -22.44 2.27
N GLU A 130 6.27 -23.03 3.40
CA GLU A 130 7.62 -23.57 3.64
C GLU A 130 7.89 -24.91 2.94
N LYS A 131 6.86 -25.59 2.43
CA LYS A 131 7.01 -26.92 1.79
C LYS A 131 7.77 -26.85 0.47
N SER A 132 7.45 -25.87 -0.37
CA SER A 132 8.10 -25.64 -1.67
C SER A 132 7.80 -24.23 -2.17
N LEU A 133 8.60 -23.74 -3.12
CA LEU A 133 8.31 -22.47 -3.79
C LEU A 133 6.92 -22.49 -4.48
N MET A 134 6.50 -23.64 -5.03
CA MET A 134 5.16 -23.76 -5.63
C MET A 134 4.06 -23.56 -4.60
N GLU A 135 4.19 -24.18 -3.42
CA GLU A 135 3.22 -23.99 -2.33
C GLU A 135 3.28 -22.57 -1.76
N ALA A 136 4.46 -21.94 -1.71
CA ALA A 136 4.60 -20.54 -1.32
C ALA A 136 3.86 -19.59 -2.28
N LEU A 137 3.98 -19.82 -3.58
CA LEU A 137 3.29 -19.00 -4.58
C LEU A 137 1.77 -19.22 -4.53
N LYS A 138 1.31 -20.45 -4.25
CA LYS A 138 -0.11 -20.73 -3.99
C LYS A 138 -0.62 -20.09 -2.69
N VAL A 139 0.22 -19.98 -1.65
CA VAL A 139 -0.10 -19.19 -0.45
C VAL A 139 -0.29 -17.72 -0.80
N GLY A 140 0.58 -17.16 -1.66
CA GLY A 140 0.38 -15.83 -2.24
C GLY A 140 -0.99 -15.72 -2.92
N MET A 141 -1.31 -16.62 -3.84
CA MET A 141 -2.62 -16.66 -4.51
C MET A 141 -3.80 -16.76 -3.54
N LEU A 142 -3.68 -17.56 -2.49
CA LEU A 142 -4.75 -17.78 -1.51
C LEU A 142 -5.05 -16.55 -0.66
N ILE A 143 -4.01 -15.84 -0.23
CA ILE A 143 -4.18 -14.60 0.52
C ILE A 143 -4.90 -13.56 -0.34
N GLU A 144 -4.45 -13.34 -1.58
CA GLU A 144 -5.06 -12.33 -2.46
C GLU A 144 -6.49 -12.70 -2.89
N ASP A 145 -6.79 -13.99 -3.02
CA ASP A 145 -8.14 -14.48 -3.27
C ASP A 145 -9.08 -14.18 -2.08
N LEU A 146 -8.63 -14.47 -0.85
CA LEU A 146 -9.36 -14.15 0.37
C LEU A 146 -9.58 -12.64 0.51
N ASP A 147 -8.52 -11.85 0.40
CA ASP A 147 -8.55 -10.40 0.62
C ASP A 147 -9.50 -9.69 -0.35
N ILE A 148 -9.49 -10.08 -1.64
CA ILE A 148 -10.47 -9.57 -2.62
C ILE A 148 -11.90 -9.90 -2.18
N ALA A 149 -12.17 -11.13 -1.74
CA ALA A 149 -13.51 -11.55 -1.34
C ALA A 149 -14.00 -10.79 -0.09
N ASP A 150 -13.13 -10.63 0.91
CA ASP A 150 -13.47 -9.94 2.15
C ASP A 150 -13.60 -8.42 1.95
N LEU A 151 -12.78 -7.80 1.11
CA LEU A 151 -12.95 -6.39 0.71
C LEU A 151 -14.26 -6.16 -0.05
N GLN A 152 -14.65 -7.07 -0.95
CA GLN A 152 -15.93 -6.97 -1.66
C GLN A 152 -17.12 -7.11 -0.72
N LYS A 153 -17.04 -8.00 0.25
CA LYS A 153 -18.06 -8.18 1.29
C LYS A 153 -18.14 -6.94 2.20
N ALA A 154 -17.01 -6.42 2.65
CA ALA A 154 -16.94 -5.25 3.52
C ALA A 154 -17.52 -3.99 2.85
N GLN A 155 -17.28 -3.80 1.55
CA GLN A 155 -17.85 -2.70 0.78
C GLN A 155 -19.39 -2.69 0.73
N GLN A 156 -20.06 -3.82 0.99
CA GLN A 156 -21.52 -3.90 1.03
C GLN A 156 -22.12 -3.35 2.33
N SER A 157 -21.37 -3.38 3.44
CA SER A 157 -21.84 -2.97 4.77
C SER A 157 -21.35 -1.58 5.18
N VAL A 158 -20.24 -1.10 4.63
CA VAL A 158 -19.70 0.23 4.90
C VAL A 158 -20.59 1.31 4.29
N THR A 159 -20.80 2.40 5.01
CA THR A 159 -21.54 3.58 4.53
C THR A 159 -20.60 4.75 4.23
N GLN A 160 -19.51 4.90 4.96
CA GLN A 160 -18.58 6.00 4.77
C GLN A 160 -17.83 5.93 3.45
N ASN A 161 -17.87 7.02 2.70
CA ASN A 161 -17.28 7.08 1.36
C ASN A 161 -15.75 6.96 1.39
N ASP A 162 -15.08 7.51 2.38
CA ASP A 162 -13.62 7.40 2.53
C ASP A 162 -13.17 5.97 2.82
N ILE A 163 -13.88 5.23 3.65
CA ILE A 163 -13.63 3.80 3.88
C ILE A 163 -13.84 3.01 2.59
N LYS A 164 -14.96 3.24 1.87
CA LYS A 164 -15.20 2.59 0.56
C LYS A 164 -14.08 2.87 -0.43
N MET A 165 -13.62 4.12 -0.48
CA MET A 165 -12.53 4.51 -1.34
C MET A 165 -11.28 3.69 -0.99
N ILE A 166 -10.84 3.68 0.27
CA ILE A 166 -9.67 2.89 0.67
C ILE A 166 -9.85 1.39 0.36
N TYR A 167 -11.01 0.80 0.61
CA TYR A 167 -11.25 -0.62 0.27
C TYR A 167 -11.15 -0.91 -1.23
N GLN A 168 -11.63 -0.01 -2.09
CA GLN A 168 -11.45 -0.13 -3.55
C GLN A 168 -9.99 0.05 -3.99
N PHE A 169 -9.23 0.86 -3.26
CA PHE A 169 -7.79 1.00 -3.48
C PHE A 169 -7.04 -0.29 -3.12
N LEU A 170 -7.34 -0.87 -1.95
CA LEU A 170 -6.81 -2.16 -1.50
C LEU A 170 -7.18 -3.27 -2.50
N GLU A 171 -8.46 -3.43 -2.86
CA GLU A 171 -8.93 -4.52 -3.74
C GLU A 171 -8.25 -4.47 -5.11
N LYS A 172 -7.95 -3.25 -5.60
CA LYS A 172 -7.16 -3.07 -6.82
C LYS A 172 -5.70 -3.53 -6.67
N GLY A 173 -5.09 -3.24 -5.52
CA GLY A 173 -3.78 -3.75 -5.13
C GLY A 173 -3.79 -5.28 -5.14
N SER A 174 -4.75 -5.89 -4.44
CA SER A 174 -4.86 -7.35 -4.31
C SER A 174 -5.07 -8.04 -5.65
N ARG A 175 -5.90 -7.48 -6.55
CA ARG A 175 -6.02 -7.98 -7.94
C ARG A 175 -4.70 -7.91 -8.71
N ASN A 176 -3.88 -6.89 -8.47
CA ASN A 176 -2.55 -6.77 -9.08
C ASN A 176 -1.55 -7.77 -8.48
N HIS A 177 -1.61 -8.00 -7.17
CA HIS A 177 -0.80 -9.00 -6.49
C HIS A 177 -1.15 -10.41 -6.96
N LEU A 178 -2.44 -10.73 -7.09
CA LEU A 178 -2.95 -11.98 -7.66
C LEU A 178 -2.37 -12.24 -9.06
N ARG A 179 -2.37 -11.23 -9.94
CA ARG A 179 -1.70 -11.31 -11.26
C ARG A 179 -0.19 -11.54 -11.14
N GLY A 180 0.45 -10.91 -10.16
CA GLY A 180 1.87 -11.05 -9.85
C GLY A 180 2.25 -12.48 -9.43
N PHE A 181 1.56 -13.02 -8.43
CA PHE A 181 1.74 -14.39 -7.97
C PHE A 181 1.39 -15.39 -9.05
N TYR A 182 0.28 -15.19 -9.78
CA TYR A 182 -0.14 -16.13 -10.83
C TYR A 182 0.91 -16.24 -11.93
N ARG A 183 1.48 -15.11 -12.38
CA ARG A 183 2.56 -15.12 -13.37
C ARG A 183 3.77 -15.94 -12.91
N ASN A 184 4.21 -15.76 -11.66
CA ASN A 184 5.34 -16.52 -11.11
C ASN A 184 4.99 -18.00 -10.94
N LEU A 185 3.77 -18.32 -10.53
CA LEU A 185 3.29 -19.70 -10.38
C LEU A 185 3.25 -20.43 -11.73
N ARG A 186 2.73 -19.78 -12.77
CA ARG A 186 2.70 -20.34 -14.13
C ARG A 186 4.10 -20.56 -14.70
N GLN A 187 5.06 -19.69 -14.38
CA GLN A 187 6.45 -19.83 -14.84
C GLN A 187 7.12 -21.11 -14.33
N ILE A 188 6.70 -21.63 -13.18
CA ILE A 188 7.19 -22.90 -12.63
C ILE A 188 6.24 -24.08 -12.90
N GLY A 189 5.31 -23.92 -13.84
CA GLY A 189 4.36 -24.97 -14.24
C GLY A 189 3.21 -25.21 -13.25
N GLY A 190 3.03 -24.35 -12.25
CA GLY A 190 1.94 -24.45 -11.28
C GLY A 190 0.62 -23.89 -11.81
N ASP A 191 -0.46 -24.09 -11.06
CA ASP A 191 -1.75 -23.46 -11.30
C ASP A 191 -2.48 -23.22 -9.97
N TYR A 192 -3.55 -22.43 -10.03
CA TYR A 192 -4.37 -22.10 -8.87
C TYR A 192 -5.86 -22.15 -9.22
N GLN A 193 -6.64 -22.73 -8.32
CA GLN A 193 -8.10 -22.70 -8.37
C GLN A 193 -8.57 -21.82 -7.21
N PRO A 194 -9.39 -20.77 -7.45
CA PRO A 194 -9.84 -19.88 -6.40
C PRO A 194 -10.75 -20.62 -5.42
N GLN A 195 -10.62 -20.26 -4.15
CA GLN A 195 -11.38 -20.79 -3.02
C GLN A 195 -12.43 -19.79 -2.54
N TYR A 196 -12.21 -18.48 -2.71
CA TYR A 196 -13.07 -17.42 -2.18
C TYR A 196 -13.81 -16.66 -3.27
N ILE A 197 -13.11 -16.16 -4.30
CA ILE A 197 -13.75 -15.54 -5.46
C ILE A 197 -14.21 -16.60 -6.47
N THR A 198 -15.18 -16.23 -7.31
CA THR A 198 -15.65 -17.14 -8.36
C THR A 198 -14.58 -17.42 -9.41
N SER A 199 -14.57 -18.62 -10.00
CA SER A 199 -13.66 -18.96 -11.10
C SER A 199 -13.78 -18.01 -12.30
N ALA A 200 -14.99 -17.50 -12.57
CA ALA A 200 -15.20 -16.52 -13.64
C ALA A 200 -14.49 -15.20 -13.35
N TYR A 201 -14.60 -14.68 -12.12
CA TYR A 201 -13.94 -13.44 -11.74
C TYR A 201 -12.43 -13.59 -11.65
N PHE A 202 -11.94 -14.70 -11.09
CA PHE A 202 -10.53 -15.07 -11.12
C PHE A 202 -9.97 -15.03 -12.55
N ASN A 203 -10.64 -15.71 -13.49
CA ASN A 203 -10.23 -15.75 -14.89
C ASN A 203 -10.22 -14.35 -15.53
N GLN A 204 -11.19 -13.51 -15.21
CA GLN A 204 -11.21 -12.11 -15.66
C GLN A 204 -10.00 -11.32 -15.13
N ILE A 205 -9.62 -11.52 -13.86
CA ILE A 205 -8.46 -10.84 -13.26
C ILE A 205 -7.17 -11.29 -13.95
N VAL A 206 -6.90 -12.60 -14.02
CA VAL A 206 -5.60 -13.11 -14.50
C VAL A 206 -5.42 -12.99 -16.02
N SER A 207 -6.51 -12.84 -16.78
CA SER A 207 -6.47 -12.61 -18.24
C SER A 207 -6.39 -11.12 -18.63
N SER A 208 -6.50 -10.20 -17.68
CA SER A 208 -6.43 -8.76 -17.92
C SER A 208 -5.07 -8.16 -17.55
N ARG A 209 -4.82 -6.93 -18.03
CA ARG A 209 -3.59 -6.19 -17.72
C ARG A 209 -3.58 -5.73 -16.26
N MET A 210 -2.37 -5.48 -15.74
CA MET A 210 -2.19 -4.80 -14.45
C MET A 210 -2.93 -3.46 -14.44
N GLU A 211 -3.66 -3.20 -13.37
CA GLU A 211 -4.39 -1.96 -13.16
C GLU A 211 -3.41 -0.85 -12.75
N ARG A 212 -3.57 0.36 -13.30
CA ARG A 212 -2.65 1.50 -13.13
C ARG A 212 -3.35 2.70 -12.48
N GLY A 213 -2.55 3.63 -11.96
CA GLY A 213 -3.01 4.89 -11.35
C GLY A 213 -3.39 4.75 -9.88
N ARG A 214 -3.53 5.88 -9.19
CA ARG A 214 -4.17 5.88 -7.87
C ARG A 214 -5.66 5.66 -8.06
N SER A 215 -6.25 4.84 -7.21
CA SER A 215 -7.69 5.01 -6.96
C SER A 215 -7.72 6.27 -6.11
N PHE A 216 -8.49 7.26 -6.54
CA PHE A 216 -8.60 8.62 -5.99
C PHE A 216 -7.44 9.57 -6.33
#